data_AF-A0A354C372-F1
#
_entry.id   AF-A0A354C372-F1
#
_cell.length_a   1.000
_cell.length_b   1.000
_cell.length_c   1.000
_cell.angle_alpha   90.00
_cell.angle_beta   90.00
_cell.angle_gamma   90.00
#
_symmetry.space_group_name_H-M   'P 1'
#
loop_
_entity.id
_entity.type
_entity.pdbx_description
1 polymer ?
#
loop_
_entity_poly.entity_id
_entity_poly.type
_entity_poly.pdbx_seq_one_letter_code
_entity_poly.pdbx_strand_id
1 'polypeptide(L)'
;IATDKTVFPRAMFAFAAVALDSPVGFALDQDTGGAIRAAGRCDVYMGVGDHAAELAGSTYREGRLYYLFIKPHSDQIVGYSGQKNTRLLNIKGN
;
A
#
# COMPACT_ATOMS: atom_id res chain seq x y z
N ILE A 1 3.41 9.18 -2.23
CA ILE A 1 3.32 8.89 -3.69
C ILE A 1 1.95 9.31 -4.21
N ALA A 2 1.84 9.50 -5.53
CA ALA A 2 0.59 9.77 -6.22
C ALA A 2 0.29 8.68 -7.26
N THR A 3 -0.92 8.15 -7.20
CA THR A 3 -1.42 7.06 -8.07
C THR A 3 -2.87 7.31 -8.48
N ASP A 4 -3.37 6.60 -9.50
CA ASP A 4 -4.78 6.65 -9.88
C ASP A 4 -5.66 6.02 -8.80
N LYS A 5 -6.46 6.84 -8.12
CA LYS A 5 -7.32 6.39 -7.01
C LYS A 5 -8.59 5.65 -7.42
N THR A 6 -8.85 5.54 -8.71
CA THR A 6 -9.90 4.64 -9.23
C THR A 6 -9.42 3.20 -9.30
N VAL A 7 -8.09 2.99 -9.38
CA VAL A 7 -7.45 1.67 -9.48
C VAL A 7 -6.79 1.28 -8.16
N PHE A 8 -6.13 2.22 -7.50
CA PHE A 8 -5.30 1.98 -6.33
C PHE A 8 -5.88 2.54 -5.04
N PRO A 9 -5.63 1.87 -3.89
CA PRO A 9 -6.22 2.27 -2.63
C PRO A 9 -5.60 3.56 -2.08
N ARG A 10 -6.45 4.44 -1.53
CA ARG A 10 -6.03 5.70 -0.91
C ARG A 10 -5.36 5.46 0.44
N ALA A 11 -4.37 6.30 0.76
CA ALA A 11 -3.69 6.37 2.05
C ALA A 11 -3.05 5.05 2.54
N MET A 12 -2.86 4.07 1.65
CA MET A 12 -2.27 2.80 2.01
C MET A 12 -0.76 2.88 2.17
N PHE A 13 -0.23 2.01 3.02
CA PHE A 13 1.20 1.77 3.15
C PHE A 13 1.73 0.98 1.96
N ALA A 14 2.79 1.48 1.36
CA ALA A 14 3.34 0.96 0.12
C ALA A 14 4.86 0.83 0.19
N PHE A 15 5.41 -0.06 -0.63
CA PHE A 15 6.84 -0.19 -0.89
C PHE A 15 7.12 -0.01 -2.38
N ALA A 16 7.91 1.00 -2.73
CA ALA A 16 8.34 1.31 -4.09
C ALA A 16 9.75 0.76 -4.32
N ALA A 17 9.83 -0.28 -5.16
CA ALA A 17 11.07 -0.88 -5.62
C ALA A 17 11.41 -0.32 -7.00
N VAL A 18 12.18 0.77 -7.01
CA VAL A 18 12.62 1.46 -8.24
C VAL A 18 14.10 1.81 -8.07
N ALA A 19 14.89 1.58 -9.13
CA ALA A 19 16.29 1.98 -9.17
C ALA A 19 16.38 3.49 -9.47
N LEU A 20 16.29 4.29 -8.42
CA LEU A 20 16.50 5.75 -8.43
C LEU A 20 17.80 6.10 -7.72
N ASP A 21 18.37 7.26 -8.05
CA ASP A 21 19.57 7.77 -7.37
C ASP A 21 19.33 7.96 -5.87
N SER A 22 18.11 8.35 -5.51
CA SER A 22 17.61 8.33 -4.13
C SER A 22 16.49 7.28 -4.01
N PRO A 23 16.71 6.16 -3.29
CA PRO A 23 15.70 5.11 -3.16
C PRO A 23 14.53 5.57 -2.30
N VAL A 24 13.30 5.31 -2.77
CA VAL A 24 12.05 5.66 -2.07
C VAL A 24 11.76 4.69 -0.92
N GLY A 25 11.80 3.38 -1.22
CA GLY A 25 11.48 2.33 -0.25
C GLY A 25 10.03 2.43 0.23
N PHE A 26 9.82 2.60 1.53
CA PHE A 26 8.48 2.69 2.11
C PHE A 26 7.85 4.07 1.92
N ALA A 27 6.57 4.10 1.52
CA ALA A 27 5.84 5.33 1.27
C ALA A 27 4.36 5.19 1.68
N LEU A 28 3.70 6.34 1.86
CA LEU A 28 2.25 6.43 1.95
C LEU A 28 1.67 6.99 0.66
N ASP A 29 0.54 6.41 0.24
CA ASP A 29 -0.14 6.80 -0.98
C ASP A 29 -1.23 7.85 -0.76
N GLN A 30 -0.79 9.06 -0.43
CA GLN A 30 -1.64 10.16 0.05
C GLN A 30 -2.18 11.08 -1.04
N ASP A 31 -1.69 10.98 -2.27
CA ASP A 31 -1.95 11.98 -3.31
C ASP A 31 -2.48 11.38 -4.63
N THR A 32 -3.06 12.22 -5.48
CA THR A 32 -3.58 11.87 -6.82
C THR A 32 -3.16 12.94 -7.82
N GLY A 33 -2.96 12.57 -9.09
CA GLY A 33 -2.61 13.52 -10.15
C GLY A 33 -3.54 13.42 -11.34
N GLY A 34 -3.93 14.56 -11.93
CA GLY A 34 -4.78 14.59 -13.13
C GLY A 34 -4.18 13.82 -14.31
N ALA A 35 -2.84 13.80 -14.39
CA ALA A 35 -2.04 13.10 -15.40
C ALA A 35 -1.71 11.62 -15.05
N ILE A 36 -2.10 11.16 -13.85
CA ILE A 36 -1.88 9.79 -13.36
C ILE A 36 -3.20 9.02 -13.51
N ARG A 37 -3.48 8.56 -14.74
CA ARG A 37 -4.73 7.88 -15.12
C ARG A 37 -4.53 6.44 -15.61
N ALA A 38 -3.36 5.86 -15.35
CA ALA A 38 -2.99 4.54 -15.84
C ALA A 38 -2.38 3.70 -14.73
N ALA A 39 -2.72 2.41 -14.71
CA ALA A 39 -2.23 1.45 -13.72
C ALA A 39 -0.69 1.29 -13.70
N GLY A 40 -0.01 1.73 -14.76
CA GLY A 40 1.45 1.66 -14.88
C GLY A 40 2.21 2.91 -14.40
N ARG A 41 1.54 3.93 -13.85
CA ARG A 41 2.19 5.20 -13.49
C ARG A 41 2.01 5.54 -12.01
N CYS A 42 3.12 5.91 -11.38
CA CYS A 42 3.19 6.36 -10.00
C CYS A 42 4.18 7.53 -9.93
N ASP A 43 3.75 8.66 -9.38
CA ASP A 43 4.63 9.80 -9.14
C ASP A 43 5.14 9.77 -7.70
N VAL A 44 6.44 9.96 -7.54
CA VAL A 44 7.11 10.01 -6.24
C VAL A 44 7.35 11.46 -5.88
N TYR A 45 6.95 11.83 -4.67
CA TYR A 45 7.25 13.16 -4.14
C TYR A 45 8.72 13.22 -3.72
N MET A 46 9.49 14.12 -4.34
CA MET A 46 10.93 14.25 -4.13
C MET A 46 11.31 15.43 -3.20
N GLY A 47 10.34 16.15 -2.65
CA GLY A 47 10.57 17.36 -1.84
C GLY A 47 10.19 18.66 -2.54
N VAL A 48 10.68 19.78 -2.00
CA VAL A 48 10.43 21.14 -2.52
C VAL A 48 11.77 21.82 -2.84
N GLY A 49 11.78 22.65 -3.89
CA GLY A 49 12.93 23.45 -4.31
C GLY A 49 13.53 22.97 -5.63
N ASP A 50 14.47 23.75 -6.17
CA ASP A 50 15.00 23.57 -7.54
C ASP A 50 15.67 22.19 -7.72
N HIS A 51 16.39 21.72 -6.70
CA HIS A 51 17.01 20.40 -6.73
C HIS A 51 15.98 19.25 -6.82
N ALA A 52 14.86 19.36 -6.10
CA ALA A 52 13.78 18.37 -6.17
C ALA A 52 13.08 18.41 -7.54
N ALA A 53 12.96 19.59 -8.14
CA ALA A 53 12.40 19.76 -9.48
C ALA A 53 13.29 19.14 -10.58
N GLU A 54 14.62 19.31 -10.49
CA GLU A 54 15.58 18.69 -11.41
C GLU A 54 15.55 17.16 -11.33
N LEU A 55 15.49 16.60 -10.10
CA LEU A 55 15.35 15.16 -9.89
C LEU A 55 14.02 14.64 -10.42
N ALA A 56 12.91 15.36 -10.20
CA ALA A 56 11.59 14.97 -10.68
C ALA A 56 11.49 15.00 -12.22
N GLY A 57 12.11 16.00 -12.88
CA GLY A 57 12.05 16.16 -14.34
C GLY A 57 12.89 15.15 -15.14
N SER A 58 13.92 14.57 -14.52
CA SER A 58 14.86 13.64 -15.16
C SER A 58 14.52 12.15 -14.93
N THR A 59 13.57 11.86 -14.04
CA THR A 59 13.33 10.51 -13.56
C THR A 59 12.14 9.84 -14.26
N TYR A 60 12.45 9.06 -15.31
CA TYR A 60 11.56 8.00 -15.79
C TYR A 60 12.28 6.65 -15.65
N ARG A 61 11.77 5.80 -14.75
CA ARG A 61 12.31 4.46 -14.48
C ARG A 61 11.15 3.51 -14.26
N GLU A 62 11.22 2.35 -14.91
CA GLU A 62 10.31 1.25 -14.62
C GLU A 62 10.66 0.64 -13.26
N GLY A 63 9.64 0.21 -12.52
CA GLY A 63 9.81 -0.46 -11.24
C GLY A 63 8.52 -1.06 -10.74
N ARG A 64 8.49 -1.44 -9.46
CA ARG A 64 7.35 -2.16 -8.87
C ARG A 64 6.84 -1.44 -7.63
N LEU A 65 5.52 -1.33 -7.54
CA LEU A 65 4.82 -0.78 -6.38
C LEU A 65 4.04 -1.90 -5.70
N TYR A 66 4.29 -2.11 -4.41
CA TYR A 66 3.60 -3.10 -3.59
C TYR A 66 2.77 -2.39 -2.53
N TYR A 67 1.50 -2.76 -2.39
CA TYR A 67 0.65 -2.33 -1.28
C TYR A 67 0.63 -3.39 -0.19
N LEU A 68 0.85 -2.98 1.06
CA LEU A 68 0.91 -3.87 2.21
C LEU A 68 -0.45 -3.93 2.89
N PHE A 69 -1.07 -5.11 2.86
CA PHE A 69 -2.34 -5.37 3.56
C PHE A 69 -2.08 -6.20 4.81
N ILE A 70 -2.77 -5.86 5.90
CA ILE A 70 -2.75 -6.67 7.10
C ILE A 70 -3.52 -7.96 6.81
N LYS A 71 -2.86 -9.10 6.99
CA LYS A 71 -3.53 -10.38 6.95
C LYS A 71 -4.51 -10.46 8.13
N PRO A 72 -5.80 -10.76 7.91
CA PRO A 72 -6.73 -10.93 9.02
C PRO A 72 -6.24 -12.07 9.92
N HIS A 73 -6.39 -11.91 11.24
CA HIS A 73 -6.20 -13.03 12.17
C HIS A 73 -7.19 -14.14 11.81
N SER A 74 -6.75 -15.39 11.85
CA SER A 74 -7.60 -16.57 11.59
C SER A 74 -8.88 -16.57 12.43
N ASP A 75 -8.83 -15.98 13.62
CA ASP A 75 -9.94 -15.92 14.58
C ASP A 75 -11.00 -14.87 14.22
N GLN A 76 -10.72 -13.97 13.28
CA GLN A 76 -11.65 -12.94 12.81
C GLN A 76 -12.48 -13.40 11.60
N ILE A 77 -12.28 -14.64 11.13
CA ILE A 77 -13.07 -15.25 10.03
C ILE A 77 -14.38 -15.87 10.58
N VAL A 78 -14.75 -15.64 11.85
CA VAL A 78 -16.01 -16.12 12.47
C VAL A 78 -17.22 -15.21 12.11
N GLY A 79 -17.28 -14.75 10.87
CA GLY A 79 -18.39 -13.95 10.34
C GLY A 79 -18.88 -14.37 8.95
N TYR A 80 -18.11 -15.19 8.22
CA TYR A 80 -18.51 -15.75 6.94
C TYR A 80 -18.72 -17.27 7.09
N SER A 81 -20.01 -17.61 7.29
CA SER A 81 -20.62 -18.95 7.20
C SER A 81 -19.95 -20.11 7.96
N GLY A 82 -20.60 -20.58 9.02
CA GLY A 82 -20.36 -21.92 9.53
C GLY A 82 -20.68 -22.06 11.00
N GLN A 83 -21.94 -22.40 11.27
CA GLN A 83 -22.42 -22.91 12.54
C GLN A 83 -21.46 -23.98 13.08
N LYS A 84 -20.60 -23.64 14.05
CA LYS A 84 -19.87 -24.63 14.85
C LYS A 84 -20.23 -24.45 16.32
N ASN A 85 -21.19 -25.28 16.71
CA ASN A 85 -21.40 -25.71 18.08
C ASN A 85 -20.06 -26.16 18.69
N THR A 86 -19.40 -25.31 19.46
CA THR A 86 -18.37 -25.74 20.40
C THR A 86 -18.90 -25.56 21.81
N ARG A 87 -19.64 -26.59 22.25
CA ARG A 87 -19.73 -26.94 23.68
C ARG A 87 -18.31 -27.15 24.19
N LEU A 88 -17.75 -26.15 24.87
CA LEU A 88 -16.61 -26.33 25.77
C LEU A 88 -16.86 -25.51 27.03
N LEU A 89 -17.85 -25.95 27.80
CA LEU A 89 -17.95 -25.69 29.23
C LEU A 89 -18.24 -27.02 29.90
N ASN A 90 -17.17 -27.73 30.25
CA ASN A 90 -17.12 -28.67 31.36
C ASN A 90 -15.69 -29.20 31.51
N ILE A 91 -14.93 -28.64 32.44
CA ILE A 91 -14.19 -29.43 33.44
C ILE A 91 -14.23 -28.63 34.76
N LYS A 92 -15.15 -29.03 35.65
CA LYS A 92 -14.98 -28.88 37.11
C LYS A 92 -14.15 -30.08 37.59
N GLY A 93 -13.29 -29.85 38.59
CA GLY A 93 -12.59 -30.86 39.40
C GLY A 93 -11.09 -30.91 39.08
N ASN A 94 -10.15 -30.72 40.00
CA ASN A 94 -10.19 -30.75 41.47
C ASN A 94 -9.79 -29.42 42.11
#